data_AF-A0AAW0G3P7-F1
#
_entry.id   AF-A0AAW0G3P7-F1
#
_cell.length_a   1.000
_cell.length_b   1.000
_cell.length_c   1.000
_cell.angle_alpha   90.00
_cell.angle_beta   90.00
_cell.angle_gamma   90.00
#
_symmetry.space_group_name_H-M   'P 1'
#
loop_
_entity.id
_entity.type
_entity.pdbx_description
1 polymer ?
#
loop_
_entity_poly.entity_id
_entity_poly.type
_entity_poly.pdbx_seq_one_letter_code
_entity_poly.pdbx_strand_id
1 'polypeptide(L)'
;MPSDVHGLPEYIVTRHDNIIYADMRRILKVSFKGFMDTKPTTGGNPAPEVACSDTKVFPTFHMGGWSKYSKDIFLTGDSKNQDEELTKALHSLMGTLGKLVIPKVEETLCPLLPSHFKTTDSVRKLIQEKYPKIYEAGDRVFDFHGLGNALAFCSGYSDGMHIDYGDSKEMVAIILAAGEAVVHFCIPQLNLKIPLYPGQCLTVSARLLSHYAYLFEGTGERLLFNFFTDEGSVVKMKCHAC
;
A
#
# COMPACT_ATOMS: atom_id res chain seq x y z
N MET A 1 -17.01 7.34 -16.50
CA MET A 1 -17.00 6.28 -15.47
C MET A 1 -18.05 5.24 -15.84
N PRO A 2 -17.86 3.93 -15.61
CA PRO A 2 -18.98 3.01 -15.53
C PRO A 2 -19.93 3.49 -14.43
N SER A 3 -21.23 3.38 -14.67
CA SER A 3 -22.35 3.94 -13.90
C SER A 3 -22.55 3.40 -12.48
N ASP A 4 -21.66 2.54 -11.99
CA ASP A 4 -22.05 1.56 -10.97
C ASP A 4 -21.62 1.92 -9.54
N VAL A 5 -20.94 3.06 -9.33
CA VAL A 5 -20.53 3.54 -7.99
C VAL A 5 -21.35 4.76 -7.51
N HIS A 6 -22.37 5.18 -8.28
CA HIS A 6 -23.20 6.31 -7.89
C HIS A 6 -24.08 5.98 -6.66
N GLY A 7 -23.92 6.76 -5.58
CA GLY A 7 -24.79 6.71 -4.40
C GLY A 7 -24.18 6.09 -3.14
N LEU A 8 -22.97 5.51 -3.22
CA LEU A 8 -22.23 5.13 -2.02
C LEU A 8 -21.55 6.37 -1.40
N PRO A 9 -21.46 6.45 -0.07
CA PRO A 9 -20.64 7.48 0.56
C PRO A 9 -19.19 7.38 0.07
N GLU A 10 -18.56 8.54 -0.20
CA GLU A 10 -17.21 8.62 -0.79
C GLU A 10 -16.12 7.90 0.02
N TYR A 11 -16.37 7.67 1.32
CA TYR A 11 -15.49 6.94 2.22
C TYR A 11 -15.54 5.41 2.04
N ILE A 12 -16.56 4.86 1.37
CA ILE A 12 -16.72 3.40 1.21
C ILE A 12 -15.78 2.89 0.12
N VAL A 13 -15.93 3.39 -1.11
CA VAL A 13 -15.08 3.03 -2.23
C VAL A 13 -15.12 4.11 -3.31
N THR A 14 -13.96 4.60 -3.73
CA THR A 14 -13.84 5.59 -4.81
C THR A 14 -12.62 5.27 -5.66
N ARG A 15 -12.78 5.29 -6.99
CA ARG A 15 -11.69 5.13 -7.95
C ARG A 15 -11.25 6.49 -8.46
N HIS A 16 -9.95 6.72 -8.49
CA HIS A 16 -9.32 7.95 -8.93
C HIS A 16 -8.48 7.66 -10.17
N ASP A 17 -8.80 8.37 -11.24
CA ASP A 17 -8.16 8.18 -12.53
C ASP A 17 -6.93 9.11 -12.68
N ASN A 18 -5.94 8.69 -13.47
CA ASN A 18 -4.76 9.50 -13.83
C ASN A 18 -3.89 9.99 -12.65
N ILE A 19 -3.67 9.15 -11.64
CA ILE A 19 -2.85 9.51 -10.47
C ILE A 19 -1.36 9.47 -10.80
N ILE A 20 -0.89 8.42 -11.47
CA ILE A 20 0.50 8.33 -11.94
C ILE A 20 0.58 8.03 -13.44
N TYR A 21 1.57 8.63 -14.09
CA TYR A 21 1.77 8.52 -15.54
C TYR A 21 2.63 7.32 -15.94
N ALA A 22 2.59 6.96 -17.22
CA ALA A 22 3.33 5.81 -17.76
C ALA A 22 4.83 5.85 -17.45
N ASP A 23 5.48 7.01 -17.57
CA ASP A 23 6.91 7.13 -17.25
C ASP A 23 7.22 6.91 -15.77
N MET A 24 6.34 7.36 -14.87
CA MET A 24 6.49 7.14 -13.44
C MET A 24 6.35 5.65 -13.11
N ARG A 25 5.36 4.98 -13.72
CA ARG A 25 5.18 3.52 -13.59
C ARG A 25 6.39 2.76 -14.09
N ARG A 26 6.95 3.15 -15.24
CA ARG A 26 8.15 2.55 -15.80
C ARG A 26 9.33 2.64 -14.85
N ILE A 27 9.59 3.81 -14.27
CA ILE A 27 10.67 4.01 -13.29
C ILE A 27 10.42 3.16 -12.03
N LEU A 28 9.19 3.17 -11.53
CA LEU A 28 8.81 2.40 -10.36
C LEU A 28 8.98 0.89 -10.58
N LYS A 29 8.60 0.40 -11.77
CA LYS A 29 8.77 -1.00 -12.16
C LYS A 29 10.23 -1.41 -12.25
N VAL A 30 11.11 -0.56 -12.79
CA VAL A 30 12.55 -0.81 -12.80
C VAL A 30 13.09 -0.92 -11.37
N SER A 31 12.68 -0.03 -10.48
CA SER A 31 13.08 -0.07 -9.07
C SER A 31 12.54 -1.31 -8.35
N PHE A 32 11.28 -1.67 -8.59
CA PHE A 32 10.66 -2.88 -8.06
C PHE A 32 11.37 -4.14 -8.55
N LYS A 33 11.70 -4.22 -9.84
CA LYS A 33 12.50 -5.32 -10.37
C LYS A 33 13.86 -5.41 -9.69
N GLY A 34 14.55 -4.29 -9.48
CA GLY A 34 15.81 -4.26 -8.74
C GLY A 34 15.68 -4.81 -7.32
N PHE A 35 14.58 -4.50 -6.62
CA PHE A 35 14.24 -5.11 -5.33
C PHE A 35 13.94 -6.61 -5.44
N MET A 36 13.19 -7.06 -6.44
CA MET A 36 12.87 -8.49 -6.59
C MET A 36 14.09 -9.33 -7.00
N ASP A 37 15.04 -8.76 -7.75
CA ASP A 37 16.26 -9.44 -8.19
C ASP A 37 17.19 -9.81 -7.02
N THR A 38 17.08 -9.12 -5.87
CA THR A 38 17.80 -9.48 -4.63
C THR A 38 17.15 -10.64 -3.87
N LYS A 39 16.09 -11.25 -4.42
CA LYS A 39 15.35 -12.39 -3.83
C LYS A 39 14.89 -12.12 -2.39
N PRO A 40 14.08 -11.06 -2.18
CA PRO A 40 13.66 -10.62 -0.86
C PRO A 40 12.94 -11.72 -0.09
N THR A 41 13.15 -11.78 1.22
CA THR A 41 12.48 -12.73 2.12
C THR A 41 11.35 -12.04 2.88
N THR A 42 10.28 -12.77 3.21
CA THR A 42 9.17 -12.24 4.02
C THR A 42 9.18 -12.85 5.41
N GLY A 43 9.24 -12.01 6.44
CA GLY A 43 9.29 -12.47 7.83
C GLY A 43 10.50 -13.35 8.16
N GLY A 44 11.60 -13.20 7.42
CA GLY A 44 12.84 -13.98 7.61
C GLY A 44 12.81 -15.39 7.02
N ASN A 45 11.71 -15.80 6.39
CA ASN A 45 11.66 -17.03 5.60
C ASN A 45 11.90 -16.69 4.13
N PRO A 46 12.72 -17.47 3.39
CA PRO A 46 12.88 -17.28 1.96
C PRO A 46 11.51 -17.12 1.32
N ALA A 47 11.33 -16.04 0.55
CA ALA A 47 10.23 -16.04 -0.40
C ALA A 47 10.38 -17.34 -1.20
N PRO A 48 9.31 -18.14 -1.35
CA PRO A 48 9.42 -19.39 -2.08
C PRO A 48 10.11 -19.12 -3.42
N GLU A 49 11.10 -19.95 -3.80
CA GLU A 49 11.79 -19.83 -5.09
C GLU A 49 10.77 -19.97 -6.20
N VAL A 50 10.38 -18.86 -6.82
CA VAL A 50 9.24 -18.86 -7.73
C VAL A 50 9.63 -18.18 -9.03
N ALA A 51 9.86 -19.01 -10.05
CA ALA A 51 10.14 -18.61 -11.43
C ALA A 51 9.03 -17.74 -12.02
N CYS A 52 9.43 -16.66 -12.69
CA CYS A 52 8.64 -15.69 -13.43
C CYS A 52 7.71 -16.36 -14.46
N SER A 53 6.50 -16.72 -14.07
CA SER A 53 5.41 -17.10 -14.99
C SER A 53 4.11 -16.43 -14.57
N ASP A 54 3.27 -16.11 -15.55
CA ASP A 54 2.09 -15.21 -15.50
C ASP A 54 0.95 -15.60 -14.53
N THR A 55 1.16 -16.59 -13.65
CA THR A 55 0.13 -17.21 -12.80
C THR A 55 0.49 -17.32 -11.32
N LYS A 56 1.63 -16.75 -10.87
CA LYS A 56 2.15 -16.99 -9.52
C LYS A 56 1.91 -15.81 -8.57
N VAL A 57 1.53 -16.14 -7.34
CA VAL A 57 1.39 -15.21 -6.21
C VAL A 57 2.79 -14.92 -5.67
N PHE A 58 3.26 -13.68 -5.79
CA PHE A 58 4.44 -13.26 -5.02
C PHE A 58 4.03 -13.00 -3.57
N PRO A 59 4.92 -13.27 -2.59
CA PRO A 59 4.62 -12.93 -1.22
C PRO A 59 4.38 -11.42 -1.11
N THR A 60 3.43 -11.06 -0.24
CA THR A 60 3.13 -9.65 0.02
C THR A 60 4.13 -9.12 1.04
N PHE A 61 4.85 -8.07 0.65
CA PHE A 61 5.79 -7.37 1.52
C PHE A 61 5.06 -6.28 2.29
N HIS A 62 5.30 -6.18 3.59
CA HIS A 62 4.71 -5.16 4.45
C HIS A 62 5.80 -4.24 4.96
N MET A 63 5.75 -2.96 4.61
CA MET A 63 6.73 -1.94 4.99
C MET A 63 6.13 -0.90 5.93
N GLY A 64 6.99 -0.25 6.72
CA GLY A 64 6.62 0.83 7.62
C GLY A 64 6.21 0.39 9.02
N GLY A 65 5.45 1.24 9.70
CA GLY A 65 5.01 1.01 11.07
C GLY A 65 3.74 0.18 11.11
N TRP A 66 3.65 -0.74 12.06
CA TRP A 66 2.46 -1.54 12.32
C TRP A 66 2.27 -1.71 13.81
N SER A 67 1.05 -1.95 14.28
CA SER A 67 0.82 -2.28 15.69
C SER A 67 -0.05 -3.51 15.91
N LYS A 68 -0.33 -4.25 14.82
CA LYS A 68 -1.07 -5.50 14.88
C LYS A 68 -0.36 -6.49 15.79
N TYR A 69 -1.09 -7.00 16.78
CA TYR A 69 -0.61 -7.93 17.82
C TYR A 69 0.41 -7.35 18.82
N SER A 70 0.64 -6.04 18.84
CA SER A 70 1.59 -5.41 19.74
C SER A 70 0.92 -4.33 20.60
N LYS A 71 1.37 -4.23 21.85
CA LYS A 71 1.03 -3.10 22.75
C LYS A 71 1.59 -1.77 22.25
N ASP A 72 2.48 -1.83 21.28
CA ASP A 72 3.33 -0.74 20.82
C ASP A 72 3.39 -0.72 19.28
N ILE A 73 3.49 0.47 18.66
CA ILE A 73 3.82 0.53 17.23
C ILE A 73 5.27 0.06 17.04
N PHE A 74 5.51 -0.76 16.02
CA PHE A 74 6.81 -1.31 15.63
C PHE A 74 6.96 -1.29 14.12
N LEU A 75 8.20 -1.19 13.60
CA LEU A 75 8.38 -1.51 12.17
C LEU A 75 8.22 -3.00 11.91
N THR A 76 7.62 -3.32 10.77
CA THR A 76 7.51 -4.69 10.26
C THR A 76 8.87 -5.39 10.13
N GLY A 77 8.84 -6.72 10.13
CA GLY A 77 10.02 -7.54 9.87
C GLY A 77 10.62 -7.25 8.49
N ASP A 78 9.78 -7.06 7.48
CA ASP A 78 10.24 -6.80 6.11
C ASP A 78 10.96 -5.44 5.98
N SER A 79 10.75 -4.52 6.92
CA SER A 79 11.44 -3.22 6.96
C SER A 79 12.80 -3.25 7.66
N LYS A 80 13.07 -4.25 8.53
CA LYS A 80 14.25 -4.26 9.43
C LYS A 80 15.23 -5.38 9.16
N ASN A 81 14.73 -6.57 8.83
CA ASN A 81 15.51 -7.80 8.92
C ASN A 81 16.05 -8.22 7.55
N GLN A 82 16.66 -7.28 6.84
CA GLN A 82 17.19 -7.49 5.50
C GLN A 82 18.71 -7.37 5.51
N ASP A 83 19.39 -8.09 4.60
CA ASP A 83 20.82 -7.90 4.37
C ASP A 83 21.11 -6.52 3.73
N GLU A 84 22.39 -6.17 3.62
CA GLU A 84 22.81 -4.85 3.13
C GLU A 84 22.39 -4.60 1.67
N GLU A 85 22.45 -5.62 0.80
CA GLU A 85 22.09 -5.50 -0.61
C GLU A 85 20.59 -5.27 -0.77
N LEU A 86 19.79 -6.08 -0.09
CA LEU A 86 18.34 -5.98 -0.07
C LEU A 86 17.87 -4.68 0.60
N THR A 87 18.55 -4.22 1.64
CA THR A 87 18.28 -2.91 2.26
C THR A 87 18.49 -1.77 1.26
N LYS A 88 19.59 -1.78 0.50
CA LYS A 88 19.85 -0.78 -0.55
C LYS A 88 18.79 -0.81 -1.65
N ALA A 89 18.39 -2.00 -2.10
CA ALA A 89 17.35 -2.14 -3.11
C ALA A 89 15.98 -1.68 -2.61
N LEU A 90 15.63 -2.00 -1.36
CA LEU A 90 14.42 -1.50 -0.70
C LEU A 90 14.43 0.02 -0.56
N HIS A 91 15.54 0.61 -0.13
CA HIS A 91 15.70 2.07 -0.02
C HIS A 91 15.54 2.75 -1.40
N SER A 92 16.06 2.13 -2.46
CA SER A 92 15.87 2.61 -3.83
C SER A 92 14.40 2.58 -4.27
N LEU A 93 13.68 1.48 -3.99
CA LEU A 93 12.24 1.34 -4.28
C LEU A 93 11.41 2.35 -3.51
N MET A 94 11.62 2.43 -2.20
CA MET A 94 10.93 3.38 -1.33
C MET A 94 11.25 4.83 -1.68
N GLY A 95 12.51 5.14 -1.98
CA GLY A 95 12.91 6.48 -2.43
C GLY A 95 12.27 6.86 -3.76
N THR A 96 12.08 5.91 -4.67
CA THR A 96 11.35 6.11 -5.93
C THR A 96 9.87 6.39 -5.67
N LEU A 97 9.23 5.63 -4.79
CA LEU A 97 7.83 5.88 -4.37
C LEU A 97 7.68 7.26 -3.72
N GLY A 98 8.54 7.59 -2.76
CA GLY A 98 8.51 8.86 -2.02
C GLY A 98 8.74 10.09 -2.90
N LYS A 99 9.59 9.99 -3.91
CA LYS A 99 9.90 11.12 -4.81
C LYS A 99 8.88 11.30 -5.93
N LEU A 100 8.38 10.19 -6.49
CA LEU A 100 7.54 10.25 -7.69
C LEU A 100 6.06 10.08 -7.36
N VAL A 101 5.72 9.04 -6.60
CA VAL A 101 4.33 8.57 -6.48
C VAL A 101 3.59 9.26 -5.35
N ILE A 102 4.15 9.25 -4.15
CA ILE A 102 3.47 9.74 -2.93
C ILE A 102 2.98 11.19 -3.10
N PRO A 103 3.79 12.14 -3.62
CA PRO A 103 3.35 13.51 -3.81
C PRO A 103 2.15 13.65 -4.74
N LYS A 104 2.05 12.80 -5.79
CA LYS A 104 0.93 12.84 -6.74
C LYS A 104 -0.35 12.26 -6.19
N VAL A 105 -0.23 11.19 -5.42
CA VAL A 105 -1.38 10.62 -4.70
C VAL A 105 -1.88 11.63 -3.67
N GLU A 106 -0.97 12.26 -2.91
CA GLU A 106 -1.30 13.27 -1.90
C GLU A 106 -1.95 14.52 -2.50
N GLU A 107 -1.38 15.08 -3.58
CA GLU A 107 -1.93 16.22 -4.32
C GLU A 107 -3.40 15.98 -4.73
N THR A 108 -3.71 14.74 -5.12
CA THR A 108 -5.06 14.38 -5.57
C THR A 108 -6.01 14.05 -4.42
N LEU A 109 -5.56 13.29 -3.42
CA LEU A 109 -6.43 12.71 -2.39
C LEU A 109 -6.55 13.58 -1.14
N CYS A 110 -5.57 14.43 -0.83
CA CYS A 110 -5.61 15.26 0.37
C CYS A 110 -6.83 16.20 0.42
N PRO A 111 -7.22 16.89 -0.69
CA PRO A 111 -8.44 17.69 -0.70
C PRO A 111 -9.72 16.87 -0.51
N LEU A 112 -9.72 15.60 -0.92
CA LEU A 112 -10.87 14.70 -0.88
C LEU A 112 -11.00 13.98 0.46
N LEU A 113 -9.88 13.75 1.16
CA LEU A 113 -9.81 12.97 2.39
C LEU A 113 -9.07 13.72 3.52
N PRO A 114 -9.41 14.97 3.84
CA PRO A 114 -8.63 15.80 4.78
C PRO A 114 -8.51 15.17 6.18
N SER A 115 -9.56 14.51 6.66
CA SER A 115 -9.54 13.81 7.96
C SER A 115 -8.61 12.60 7.97
N HIS A 116 -8.50 11.89 6.84
CA HIS A 116 -7.54 10.79 6.68
C HIS A 116 -6.13 11.33 6.81
N PHE A 117 -5.76 12.32 5.98
CA PHE A 117 -4.42 12.90 5.97
C PHE A 117 -4.02 13.53 7.32
N LYS A 118 -4.96 14.17 8.02
CA LYS A 118 -4.71 14.70 9.37
C LYS A 118 -4.42 13.59 10.39
N THR A 119 -5.16 12.50 10.32
CA THR A 119 -5.02 11.38 11.25
C THR A 119 -3.75 10.60 10.99
N THR A 120 -3.44 10.29 9.72
CA THR A 120 -2.20 9.63 9.33
C THR A 120 -0.97 10.48 9.65
N ASP A 121 -1.01 11.81 9.48
CA ASP A 121 0.10 12.69 9.90
C ASP A 121 0.35 12.63 11.41
N SER A 122 -0.71 12.52 12.21
CA SER A 122 -0.60 12.37 13.67
C SER A 122 0.01 11.01 14.05
N VAL A 123 -0.41 9.93 13.40
CA VAL A 123 0.20 8.60 13.57
C VAL A 123 1.66 8.61 13.11
N ARG A 124 1.96 9.26 11.99
CA ARG A 124 3.33 9.41 11.46
C ARG A 124 4.24 10.10 12.48
N LYS A 125 3.81 11.20 13.08
CA LYS A 125 4.57 11.92 14.11
C LYS A 125 4.91 11.03 15.30
N LEU A 126 3.95 10.24 15.78
CA LEU A 126 4.18 9.25 16.85
C LEU A 126 5.24 8.21 16.46
N ILE A 127 5.21 7.72 15.21
CA ILE A 127 6.21 6.75 14.72
C ILE A 127 7.59 7.42 14.62
N GLN A 128 7.65 8.67 14.14
CA GLN A 128 8.89 9.46 14.06
C GLN A 128 9.52 9.69 15.43
N GLU A 129 8.73 10.04 16.44
CA GLU A 129 9.20 10.22 17.82
C GLU A 129 9.75 8.92 18.40
N LYS A 130 9.11 7.79 18.10
CA LYS A 130 9.52 6.48 18.61
C LYS A 130 10.73 5.88 17.88
N TYR A 131 10.86 6.19 16.59
CA TYR A 131 11.91 5.65 15.73
C TYR A 131 12.65 6.76 14.96
N PRO A 132 13.27 7.73 15.66
CA PRO A 132 13.84 8.91 15.02
C PRO A 132 14.89 8.55 13.97
N LYS A 133 15.72 7.51 14.23
CA LYS A 133 16.77 7.05 13.32
C LYS A 133 16.29 6.59 11.94
N ILE A 134 15.02 6.21 11.80
CA ILE A 134 14.43 5.80 10.51
C ILE A 134 14.07 7.03 9.67
N TYR A 135 13.84 8.16 10.33
CA TYR A 135 13.44 9.41 9.72
C TYR A 135 14.57 10.46 9.72
N GLU A 136 15.66 10.19 10.43
CA GLU A 136 16.90 10.96 10.43
C GLU A 136 17.75 10.64 9.18
N ALA A 137 18.40 11.67 8.64
CA ALA A 137 19.37 11.63 7.54
C ALA A 137 18.89 11.01 6.21
N GLY A 138 18.14 11.80 5.41
CA GLY A 138 18.03 11.64 3.95
C GLY A 138 17.20 10.45 3.43
N ASP A 139 17.12 9.37 4.21
CA ASP A 139 16.46 8.10 3.88
C ASP A 139 15.13 7.99 4.62
N ARG A 140 14.20 8.93 4.38
CA ARG A 140 12.79 8.85 4.81
C ARG A 140 12.02 7.74 4.08
N VAL A 141 12.62 6.55 3.99
CA VAL A 141 12.19 5.44 3.13
C VAL A 141 10.85 4.85 3.57
N PHE A 142 10.44 5.04 4.83
CA PHE A 142 9.13 4.63 5.31
C PHE A 142 8.23 5.80 5.73
N ASP A 143 8.48 7.00 5.17
CA ASP A 143 7.56 8.13 5.29
C ASP A 143 6.59 8.11 4.12
N PHE A 144 5.41 7.53 4.34
CA PHE A 144 4.34 7.50 3.33
C PHE A 144 3.43 8.74 3.39
N HIS A 145 3.90 9.80 4.05
CA HIS A 145 3.15 11.04 4.29
C HIS A 145 1.77 10.73 4.90
N GLY A 146 0.72 11.30 4.33
CA GLY A 146 -0.65 11.08 4.79
C GLY A 146 -1.34 9.85 4.17
N LEU A 147 -0.66 9.04 3.35
CA LEU A 147 -1.30 7.90 2.68
C LEU A 147 -1.59 6.75 3.64
N GLY A 148 -0.70 6.51 4.61
CA GLY A 148 -0.82 5.47 5.62
C GLY A 148 0.43 5.38 6.48
N ASN A 149 0.41 4.56 7.53
CA ASN A 149 1.64 4.24 8.28
C ASN A 149 2.32 2.94 7.82
N ALA A 150 1.60 2.13 7.06
CA ALA A 150 2.08 0.89 6.48
C ALA A 150 1.82 0.84 4.98
N LEU A 151 2.64 0.07 4.29
CA LEU A 151 2.52 -0.20 2.87
C LEU A 151 2.61 -1.71 2.66
N ALA A 152 1.59 -2.31 2.07
CA ALA A 152 1.66 -3.65 1.52
C ALA A 152 1.87 -3.57 0.01
N PHE A 153 2.81 -4.32 -0.57
CA PHE A 153 2.93 -4.42 -2.01
C PHE A 153 3.21 -5.85 -2.45
N CYS A 154 2.65 -6.21 -3.59
CA CYS A 154 2.82 -7.52 -4.19
C CYS A 154 2.69 -7.44 -5.72
N SER A 155 3.33 -8.40 -6.37
CA SER A 155 3.06 -8.74 -7.77
C SER A 155 2.33 -10.08 -7.89
N GLY A 156 1.71 -10.34 -9.03
CA GLY A 156 0.98 -11.59 -9.24
C GLY A 156 -0.46 -11.52 -8.75
N TYR A 157 -0.99 -12.58 -8.13
CA TYR A 157 -2.44 -12.75 -7.88
C TYR A 157 -2.82 -12.70 -6.38
N SER A 158 -4.08 -12.35 -6.04
CA SER A 158 -4.60 -12.36 -4.66
C SER A 158 -6.10 -12.69 -4.67
N ASP A 159 -6.44 -13.98 -4.71
CA ASP A 159 -7.82 -14.48 -4.86
C ASP A 159 -8.61 -14.60 -3.56
N GLY A 160 -7.94 -14.76 -2.42
CA GLY A 160 -8.65 -15.00 -1.16
C GLY A 160 -9.61 -13.85 -0.86
N MET A 161 -10.92 -14.11 -0.85
CA MET A 161 -11.91 -13.16 -0.35
C MET A 161 -11.66 -12.93 1.15
N HIS A 162 -11.39 -11.68 1.53
CA HIS A 162 -11.04 -11.33 2.91
C HIS A 162 -11.59 -9.97 3.30
N ILE A 163 -11.43 -9.64 4.59
CA ILE A 163 -11.65 -8.32 5.19
C ILE A 163 -10.38 -7.98 5.94
N ASP A 164 -9.89 -6.75 5.78
CA ASP A 164 -8.73 -6.26 6.52
C ASP A 164 -9.13 -5.81 7.92
N TYR A 165 -9.44 -6.78 8.79
CA TYR A 165 -9.90 -6.54 10.16
C TYR A 165 -8.94 -5.68 11.01
N GLY A 166 -7.66 -5.63 10.65
CA GLY A 166 -6.64 -4.85 11.34
C GLY A 166 -6.66 -3.36 11.00
N ASP A 167 -7.24 -2.98 9.87
CA ASP A 167 -7.26 -1.59 9.40
C ASP A 167 -8.12 -0.72 10.31
N SER A 168 -7.87 0.58 10.32
CA SER A 168 -8.70 1.51 11.09
C SER A 168 -10.08 1.63 10.45
N LYS A 169 -11.13 1.59 11.28
CA LYS A 169 -12.51 1.81 10.81
C LYS A 169 -12.76 3.26 10.34
N GLU A 170 -11.88 4.18 10.71
CA GLU A 170 -11.97 5.61 10.40
C GLU A 170 -11.14 6.00 9.17
N MET A 171 -10.39 5.05 8.59
CA MET A 171 -9.42 5.29 7.54
C MET A 171 -9.73 4.43 6.32
N VAL A 172 -9.28 4.88 5.16
CA VAL A 172 -9.35 4.09 3.93
C VAL A 172 -7.99 3.48 3.61
N ALA A 173 -8.00 2.31 3.01
CA ALA A 173 -6.85 1.78 2.29
C ALA A 173 -6.75 2.48 0.93
N ILE A 174 -5.53 2.79 0.50
CA ILE A 174 -5.22 3.47 -0.76
C ILE A 174 -4.43 2.50 -1.65
N ILE A 175 -5.10 1.94 -2.65
CA ILE A 175 -4.56 0.91 -3.53
C ILE A 175 -4.19 1.53 -4.88
N LEU A 176 -2.90 1.58 -5.18
CA LEU A 176 -2.35 2.08 -6.42
C LEU A 176 -2.02 0.93 -7.39
N ALA A 177 -2.53 0.99 -8.62
CA ALA A 177 -2.15 0.09 -9.70
C ALA A 177 -0.95 0.63 -10.47
N ALA A 178 0.23 0.07 -10.22
CA ALA A 178 1.48 0.46 -10.86
C ALA A 178 1.93 -0.47 -12.00
N GLY A 179 1.34 -1.67 -12.09
CA GLY A 179 1.66 -2.66 -13.12
C GLY A 179 1.11 -2.30 -14.50
N GLU A 180 1.14 -3.27 -15.42
CA GLU A 180 0.58 -3.13 -16.78
C GLU A 180 -0.76 -3.86 -16.93
N ALA A 181 -1.06 -4.82 -16.05
CA ALA A 181 -2.32 -5.53 -16.07
C ALA A 181 -3.47 -4.68 -15.50
N VAL A 182 -4.65 -4.86 -16.07
CA VAL A 182 -5.91 -4.39 -15.46
C VAL A 182 -6.28 -5.36 -14.34
N VAL A 183 -6.59 -4.82 -13.17
CA VAL A 183 -6.98 -5.60 -12.00
C VAL A 183 -8.45 -5.36 -11.71
N HIS A 184 -9.22 -6.43 -11.52
CA HIS A 184 -10.58 -6.33 -11.02
C HIS A 184 -10.59 -6.41 -9.49
N PHE A 185 -10.91 -5.28 -8.86
CA PHE A 185 -11.20 -5.24 -7.44
C PHE A 185 -12.68 -5.54 -7.23
N CYS A 186 -12.99 -6.63 -6.54
CA CYS A 186 -14.34 -7.11 -6.36
C CYS A 186 -14.80 -6.92 -4.92
N ILE A 187 -16.03 -6.44 -4.77
CA ILE A 187 -16.69 -6.24 -3.47
C ILE A 187 -18.03 -6.99 -3.52
N PRO A 188 -18.07 -8.28 -3.15
CA PRO A 188 -19.26 -9.11 -3.29
C PRO A 188 -20.49 -8.57 -2.56
N GLN A 189 -20.31 -7.97 -1.36
CA GLN A 189 -21.46 -7.45 -0.59
C GLN A 189 -22.20 -6.32 -1.32
N LEU A 190 -21.51 -5.61 -2.22
CA LEU A 190 -22.09 -4.52 -3.01
C LEU A 190 -22.41 -4.96 -4.44
N ASN A 191 -22.16 -6.23 -4.80
CA ASN A 191 -22.21 -6.71 -6.17
C ASN A 191 -21.39 -5.83 -7.14
N LEU A 192 -20.24 -5.32 -6.67
CA LEU A 192 -19.38 -4.43 -7.44
C LEU A 192 -18.13 -5.13 -7.95
N LYS A 193 -17.78 -4.79 -9.20
CA LYS A 193 -16.55 -5.18 -9.86
C LYS A 193 -15.92 -3.93 -10.48
N ILE A 194 -14.82 -3.48 -9.89
CA ILE A 194 -14.18 -2.22 -10.25
C ILE A 194 -12.91 -2.53 -11.04
N PRO A 195 -12.85 -2.21 -12.34
CA PRO A 195 -11.61 -2.29 -13.08
C PRO A 195 -10.68 -1.16 -12.63
N LEU A 196 -9.52 -1.57 -12.14
CA LEU A 196 -8.40 -0.71 -11.77
C LEU A 196 -7.34 -0.81 -12.87
N TYR A 197 -7.24 0.25 -13.66
CA TYR A 197 -6.29 0.36 -14.75
C TYR A 197 -4.93 0.85 -14.24
N PRO A 198 -3.84 0.51 -14.95
CA PRO A 198 -2.53 1.07 -14.68
C PRO A 198 -2.56 2.60 -14.52
N GLY A 199 -1.98 3.10 -13.44
CA GLY A 199 -1.91 4.52 -13.10
C GLY A 199 -3.08 5.06 -12.29
N GLN A 200 -4.09 4.23 -12.01
CA GLN A 200 -5.22 4.59 -11.17
C GLN A 200 -5.00 4.23 -9.70
N CYS A 201 -5.78 4.86 -8.84
CA CYS A 201 -5.85 4.56 -7.43
C CYS A 201 -7.28 4.20 -7.02
N LEU A 202 -7.43 3.32 -6.04
CA LEU A 202 -8.69 3.01 -5.37
C LEU A 202 -8.56 3.38 -3.90
N THR A 203 -9.48 4.18 -3.37
CA THR A 203 -9.65 4.39 -1.93
C THR A 203 -10.78 3.51 -1.46
N VAL A 204 -10.57 2.67 -0.45
CA VAL A 204 -11.58 1.69 0.00
C VAL A 204 -11.56 1.51 1.52
N SER A 205 -12.73 1.40 2.13
CA SER A 205 -12.89 0.97 3.53
C SER A 205 -12.67 -0.55 3.65
N ALA A 206 -11.42 -0.99 3.56
CA ALA A 206 -11.03 -2.42 3.51
C ALA A 206 -11.45 -3.24 4.75
N ARG A 207 -11.66 -2.57 5.90
CA ARG A 207 -12.21 -3.18 7.12
C ARG A 207 -13.72 -3.42 7.07
N LEU A 208 -14.46 -2.68 6.25
CA LEU A 208 -15.92 -2.78 6.17
C LEU A 208 -16.38 -3.68 5.02
N LEU A 209 -15.57 -3.74 3.96
CA LEU A 209 -15.90 -4.43 2.72
C LEU A 209 -15.06 -5.69 2.58
N SER A 210 -15.73 -6.82 2.44
CA SER A 210 -15.11 -8.04 1.96
C SER A 210 -14.72 -7.88 0.50
N HIS A 211 -13.49 -8.22 0.18
CA HIS A 211 -12.95 -7.96 -1.13
C HIS A 211 -11.90 -9.00 -1.53
N TYR A 212 -11.62 -9.03 -2.84
CA TYR A 212 -10.52 -9.76 -3.46
C TYR A 212 -10.14 -9.07 -4.76
N ALA A 213 -8.96 -9.39 -5.29
CA ALA A 213 -8.45 -8.77 -6.51
C ALA A 213 -7.90 -9.81 -7.47
N TYR A 214 -8.46 -9.88 -8.67
CA TYR A 214 -8.00 -10.80 -9.70
C TYR A 214 -7.56 -10.08 -10.97
N LEU A 215 -6.64 -10.70 -11.70
CA LEU A 215 -6.20 -10.24 -13.01
C LEU A 215 -7.36 -10.30 -14.00
N PHE A 216 -7.70 -9.18 -14.63
CA PHE A 216 -8.59 -9.21 -15.78
C PHE A 216 -7.85 -9.78 -16.99
N GLU A 217 -8.57 -10.51 -17.84
CA GLU A 217 -8.07 -11.14 -19.06
C GLU A 217 -7.12 -10.20 -19.83
N GLY A 218 -5.86 -10.58 -19.93
CA GLY A 218 -4.81 -9.76 -20.54
C GLY A 218 -3.40 -10.24 -20.17
N THR A 219 -2.43 -9.90 -21.01
CA THR A 219 -1.01 -10.10 -20.72
C THR A 219 -0.47 -8.89 -19.96
N GLY A 220 0.31 -9.12 -18.90
CA GLY A 220 0.93 -8.05 -18.15
C GLY A 220 1.17 -8.39 -16.70
N GLU A 221 2.08 -7.65 -16.08
CA GLU A 221 2.40 -7.79 -14.67
C GLU A 221 1.40 -7.00 -13.82
N ARG A 222 0.73 -7.65 -12.87
CA ARG A 222 0.06 -6.96 -11.75
C ARG A 222 1.11 -6.54 -10.75
N LEU A 223 1.11 -5.25 -10.42
CA LEU A 223 1.88 -4.66 -9.33
C LEU A 223 0.97 -3.66 -8.62
N LEU A 224 0.65 -3.95 -7.36
CA LEU A 224 -0.18 -3.11 -6.51
C LEU A 224 0.61 -2.62 -5.30
N PHE A 225 0.38 -1.37 -4.93
CA PHE A 225 0.83 -0.77 -3.68
C PHE A 225 -0.40 -0.38 -2.87
N ASN A 226 -0.58 -1.00 -1.71
CA ASN A 226 -1.69 -0.76 -0.80
C ASN A 226 -1.18 -0.02 0.45
N PHE A 227 -1.44 1.27 0.55
CA PHE A 227 -1.15 2.06 1.75
C PHE A 227 -2.32 1.92 2.72
N PHE A 228 -2.04 1.59 3.97
CA PHE A 228 -3.06 1.38 4.98
C PHE A 228 -2.62 1.89 6.34
N THR A 229 -3.60 2.03 7.23
CA THR A 229 -3.40 2.46 8.61
C THR A 229 -4.14 1.50 9.53
N ASP A 230 -3.42 0.83 10.44
CA ASP A 230 -4.05 -0.11 11.36
C ASP A 230 -4.73 0.60 12.54
N GLU A 231 -5.85 0.05 13.01
CA GLU A 231 -6.64 0.61 14.12
C GLU A 231 -5.79 0.81 15.38
N GLY A 232 -4.90 -0.15 15.66
CA GLY A 232 -4.07 -0.08 16.84
C GLY A 232 -3.12 1.12 16.85
N SER A 233 -2.65 1.57 15.68
CA SER A 233 -1.80 2.76 15.55
C SER A 233 -2.61 4.04 15.79
N VAL A 234 -3.85 4.10 15.28
CA VAL A 234 -4.77 5.23 15.53
C VAL A 234 -5.14 5.34 17.02
N VAL A 235 -5.46 4.21 17.66
CA VAL A 235 -5.78 4.19 19.11
C VAL A 235 -4.60 4.69 19.94
N LYS A 236 -3.38 4.22 19.64
CA LYS A 236 -2.18 4.64 20.38
C LYS A 236 -1.87 6.13 20.21
N MET A 237 -2.09 6.67 19.01
CA MET A 237 -2.00 8.11 18.75
C MET A 237 -3.00 8.89 19.61
N LYS A 238 -4.26 8.45 19.67
CA LYS A 238 -5.29 9.09 20.51
C LYS A 238 -4.92 9.03 22.01
N CYS A 239 -4.34 7.93 22.47
CA CYS A 239 -3.88 7.80 23.85
C CYS A 239 -2.68 8.70 24.21
N HIS A 240 -1.80 9.02 23.25
CA HIS A 240 -0.65 9.92 23.48
C HIS A 240 -1.03 11.40 23.51
N ALA A 241 -2.19 11.77 22.96
CA ALA A 241 -2.66 13.15 22.90
C ALA A 241 -3.40 13.62 24.17
N CYS A 242 -3.62 12.72 25.13
CA CYS A 242 -4.30 12.96 26.42
C CYS A 242 -3.28 13.05 27.56
#